data_AF-A0A7C8IK28-F1
#
_entry.id   AF-A0A7C8IK28-F1
#
_cell.length_a   1.000
_cell.length_b   1.000
_cell.length_c   1.000
_cell.angle_alpha   90.00
_cell.angle_beta   90.00
_cell.angle_gamma   90.00
#
_symmetry.space_group_name_H-M   'P 1'
#
loop_
_entity.id
_entity.type
_entity.pdbx_description
1 polymer ?
#
loop_
_entity_poly.entity_id
_entity_poly.type
_entity_poly.pdbx_seq_one_letter_code
_entity_poly.pdbx_strand_id
1 'polypeptide(L)'
;MPPFSRLLPLALLPYVLDYLSKQEYSSLVRVCKYLNKEVTPYLYREISFRAGKSRGCARKLAFLLRTFLERPQFSSHVNIFRLSGPHPCWTKYNPWPEEHDRNAWSVNLWGLEGCTTLSKTQMIFVTNQFYQLVDADMHKSPTQFRGRSKDALAILVLTRLTQLTTLKLGDGFLMYSLFLPQILKRADHLFPKLEHVVFGDRMPDLENSFSYMDLDLVRPIFHSPTVQNFEWTMSQPWQFGWNTPEPPKNTHLTSLHLFRTNINRATLNQLLSVTPNLKRFRFQHEILFNNVAPGSSALAPFLHLDGLNQALSNVKDSLEDCKLTLGLAPGSLSFKYIVEEGLHFPPVEGTLTVLKGMKKLKNVEVPLVMFLGWSPDFAARLDEVLPEHIEDVTLRDDFVRYSPWTLDVNCGQKMGRIEEYVGGRTVHASKLRTLKIKLTAAKKDHWLLEAVKDLRALIGEKGVQHWVSNELVKENYCWQFEHSEDSRKDSVIPGVFFTT
;
A
#
# COMPACT_ATOMS: atom_id res chain seq x y z
N MET A 1 34.39 29.47 -20.84
CA MET A 1 33.94 28.08 -20.60
C MET A 1 33.54 27.46 -21.92
N PRO A 2 34.05 26.28 -22.29
CA PRO A 2 33.54 25.57 -23.46
C PRO A 2 32.04 25.27 -23.28
N PRO A 3 31.24 25.32 -24.35
CA PRO A 3 29.81 25.09 -24.23
C PRO A 3 29.59 23.64 -23.77
N PHE A 4 28.77 23.46 -22.72
CA PHE A 4 28.41 22.16 -22.15
C PHE A 4 27.88 21.18 -23.21
N SER A 5 27.35 21.70 -24.33
CA SER A 5 26.93 20.95 -25.52
C SER A 5 28.06 20.22 -26.27
N ARG A 6 29.34 20.47 -25.94
CA ARG A 6 30.49 19.75 -26.51
C ARG A 6 31.02 18.62 -25.61
N LEU A 7 30.61 18.53 -24.35
CA LEU A 7 31.18 17.59 -23.37
C LEU A 7 30.29 16.38 -23.08
N LEU A 8 28.97 16.47 -23.33
CA LEU A 8 28.05 15.33 -23.15
C LEU A 8 27.27 15.08 -24.44
N PRO A 9 27.37 13.88 -25.05
CA PRO A 9 26.53 13.50 -26.17
C PRO A 9 25.04 13.64 -25.81
N LEU A 10 24.25 14.23 -26.70
CA LEU A 10 22.81 14.46 -26.53
C LEU A 10 22.04 13.19 -26.15
N ALA A 11 22.48 12.04 -26.67
CA ALA A 11 21.89 10.74 -26.38
C ALA A 11 22.10 10.29 -24.92
N LEU A 12 23.13 10.78 -24.23
CA LEU A 12 23.46 10.37 -22.86
C LEU A 12 22.79 11.26 -21.80
N LEU A 13 22.33 12.45 -22.17
CA LEU A 13 21.74 13.39 -21.22
C LEU A 13 20.50 12.83 -20.50
N PRO A 14 19.52 12.18 -21.15
CA PRO A 14 18.38 11.59 -20.46
C PRO A 14 18.77 10.58 -19.38
N TYR A 15 19.78 9.74 -19.65
CA TYR A 15 20.28 8.75 -18.71
C TYR A 15 20.92 9.40 -17.49
N VAL A 16 21.68 10.48 -17.67
CA VAL A 16 22.23 11.24 -16.53
C VAL A 16 21.11 11.88 -15.73
N LEU A 17 20.13 12.49 -16.40
CA LEU A 17 19.01 13.16 -15.73
C LEU A 17 18.18 12.20 -14.89
N ASP A 18 17.99 10.93 -15.28
CA ASP A 18 17.24 9.95 -14.50
C ASP A 18 17.84 9.65 -13.11
N TYR A 19 19.13 9.95 -12.88
CA TYR A 19 19.78 9.76 -11.58
C TYR A 19 19.83 11.02 -10.71
N LEU A 20 19.37 12.17 -11.21
CA LEU A 20 19.43 13.44 -10.47
C LEU A 20 18.22 13.64 -9.56
N SER A 21 18.45 14.31 -8.45
CA SER A 21 17.44 14.80 -7.53
C SER A 21 16.73 16.05 -8.04
N LYS A 22 15.58 16.36 -7.44
CA LYS A 22 14.79 17.56 -7.76
C LYS A 22 15.54 18.88 -7.52
N GLN A 23 16.45 18.89 -6.54
CA GLN A 23 17.29 20.05 -6.25
C GLN A 23 18.33 20.28 -7.35
N GLU A 24 18.89 19.20 -7.89
CA GLU A 24 19.84 19.24 -9.01
C GLU A 24 19.14 19.69 -10.29
N TYR A 25 17.93 19.19 -10.59
CA TYR A 25 17.14 19.72 -11.72
C TYR A 25 16.90 21.22 -11.61
N SER A 26 16.52 21.70 -10.42
CA SER A 26 16.27 23.13 -10.19
C SER A 26 17.51 23.99 -10.41
N SER A 27 18.69 23.43 -10.14
CA SER A 27 19.98 24.08 -10.38
C SER A 27 20.33 24.08 -11.87
N LEU A 28 20.18 22.94 -12.55
CA LEU A 28 20.47 22.79 -13.98
C LEU A 28 19.61 23.67 -14.88
N VAL A 29 18.33 23.83 -14.54
CA VAL A 29 17.39 24.70 -15.28
C VAL A 29 17.82 26.17 -15.29
N ARG A 30 18.71 26.59 -14.37
CA ARG A 30 19.24 27.96 -14.27
C ARG A 30 20.58 28.16 -14.98
N VAL A 31 21.26 27.08 -15.39
CA VAL A 31 22.61 27.15 -15.98
C VAL A 31 22.58 27.76 -17.38
N CYS A 32 21.73 27.26 -18.26
CA CYS A 32 21.59 27.79 -19.61
C CYS A 32 20.21 27.48 -20.22
N LYS A 33 19.83 28.21 -21.27
CA LYS A 33 18.54 28.02 -21.97
C LYS A 33 18.35 26.61 -22.52
N TYR A 34 19.44 25.95 -22.91
CA TYR A 34 19.41 24.59 -23.44
C TYR A 34 19.04 23.58 -22.34
N LEU A 35 19.78 23.56 -21.22
CA LEU A 35 19.48 22.70 -20.07
C LEU A 35 18.12 23.03 -19.47
N ASN A 36 17.71 24.30 -19.50
CA ASN A 36 16.35 24.69 -19.11
C ASN A 36 15.30 23.91 -19.91
N LYS A 37 15.43 23.84 -21.24
CA LYS A 37 14.48 23.12 -22.10
C LYS A 37 14.46 21.62 -21.83
N GLU A 38 15.62 20.98 -21.73
CA GLU A 38 15.74 19.53 -21.56
C GLU A 38 15.38 19.04 -20.15
N VAL A 39 15.69 19.82 -19.11
CA VAL A 39 15.48 19.44 -17.70
C VAL A 39 14.07 19.80 -17.21
N THR A 40 13.40 20.77 -17.83
CA THR A 40 12.04 21.19 -17.42
C THR A 40 11.06 20.01 -17.34
N PRO A 41 10.96 19.09 -18.32
CA PRO A 41 10.10 17.91 -18.21
C PRO A 41 10.36 17.08 -16.94
N TYR A 42 11.62 16.89 -16.56
CA TYR A 42 12.02 16.15 -15.36
C TYR A 42 11.62 16.87 -14.07
N LEU A 43 11.66 18.21 -14.06
CA LEU A 43 11.22 19.01 -12.91
C LEU A 43 9.71 18.88 -12.64
N TYR A 44 8.91 18.75 -13.70
CA TYR A 44 7.45 18.60 -13.64
C TYR A 44 6.98 17.14 -13.56
N ARG A 45 7.86 16.16 -13.83
CA ARG A 45 7.56 14.72 -13.78
C ARG A 45 6.81 14.31 -12.51
N GLU A 46 7.38 14.64 -11.35
CA GLU A 46 6.76 14.40 -10.05
C GLU A 46 6.42 15.71 -9.33
N ILE A 47 5.12 15.89 -9.07
CA ILE A 47 4.58 16.99 -8.28
C ILE A 47 4.05 16.45 -6.96
N SER A 48 4.58 16.98 -5.86
CA SER A 48 4.23 16.54 -4.51
C SER A 48 3.99 17.76 -3.61
N PHE A 49 2.84 17.78 -2.96
CA PHE A 49 2.48 18.77 -1.96
C PHE A 49 2.21 18.09 -0.63
N ARG A 50 2.93 18.55 0.41
CA ARG A 50 2.63 18.24 1.80
C ARG A 50 1.99 19.44 2.48
N ALA A 51 0.73 19.33 2.84
CA ALA A 51 -0.02 20.35 3.53
C ALA A 51 0.34 20.33 5.02
N GLY A 52 1.42 21.03 5.40
CA GLY A 52 1.72 21.29 6.83
C GLY A 52 1.06 22.56 7.37
N LYS A 53 0.70 23.50 6.48
CA LYS A 53 -0.09 24.71 6.78
C LYS A 53 -1.11 24.91 5.66
N SER A 54 -2.39 25.00 6.02
CA SER A 54 -3.53 25.03 5.09
C SER A 54 -3.41 26.09 3.98
N ARG A 55 -3.03 27.31 4.33
CA ARG A 55 -2.87 28.46 3.41
C ARG A 55 -1.70 28.26 2.43
N GLY A 56 -0.59 27.71 2.90
CA GLY A 56 0.61 27.50 2.07
C GLY A 56 0.39 26.45 0.98
N CYS A 57 -0.36 25.39 1.28
CA CYS A 57 -0.69 24.35 0.30
C CYS A 57 -1.61 24.90 -0.80
N ALA A 58 -2.71 25.55 -0.42
CA ALA A 58 -3.64 26.15 -1.37
C ALA A 58 -2.94 27.16 -2.31
N ARG A 59 -1.99 27.94 -1.79
CA ARG A 59 -1.23 28.91 -2.60
C ARG A 59 -0.39 28.24 -3.66
N LYS A 60 0.27 27.14 -3.29
CA LYS A 60 1.10 26.37 -4.23
C LYS A 60 0.25 25.71 -5.32
N LEU A 61 -0.92 25.17 -4.96
CA LEU A 61 -1.88 24.62 -5.92
C LEU A 61 -2.42 25.69 -6.87
N ALA A 62 -2.73 26.89 -6.36
CA ALA A 62 -3.18 28.02 -7.16
C ALA A 62 -2.12 28.44 -8.19
N PHE A 63 -0.86 28.60 -7.76
CA PHE A 63 0.23 28.91 -8.67
C PHE A 63 0.49 27.80 -9.69
N LEU A 64 0.36 26.54 -9.29
CA LEU A 64 0.49 25.43 -10.21
C LEU A 64 -0.61 25.45 -11.27
N LEU A 65 -1.87 25.64 -10.84
CA LEU A 65 -3.00 25.78 -11.75
C LEU A 65 -2.75 26.93 -12.73
N ARG A 66 -2.36 28.12 -12.24
CA ARG A 66 -1.99 29.25 -13.10
C ARG A 66 -0.92 28.87 -14.11
N THR A 67 0.13 28.18 -13.65
CA THR A 67 1.23 27.74 -14.51
C THR A 67 0.72 26.83 -15.62
N PHE A 68 -0.16 25.88 -15.34
CA PHE A 68 -0.75 25.01 -16.35
C PHE A 68 -1.73 25.71 -17.29
N LEU A 69 -2.42 26.74 -16.82
CA LEU A 69 -3.30 27.55 -17.66
C LEU A 69 -2.51 28.46 -18.61
N GLU A 70 -1.38 29.01 -18.17
CA GLU A 70 -0.52 29.86 -19.00
C GLU A 70 0.41 29.02 -19.90
N ARG A 71 0.80 27.82 -19.46
CA ARG A 71 1.73 26.91 -20.15
C ARG A 71 1.23 25.45 -20.09
N PRO A 72 0.19 25.09 -20.87
CA PRO A 72 -0.42 23.76 -20.83
C PRO A 72 0.56 22.62 -21.12
N GLN A 73 1.61 22.86 -21.90
CA GLN A 73 2.63 21.86 -22.20
C GLN A 73 3.27 21.27 -20.93
N PHE A 74 3.36 22.02 -19.84
CA PHE A 74 3.94 21.53 -18.59
C PHE A 74 3.08 20.49 -17.88
N SER A 75 1.76 20.51 -18.07
CA SER A 75 0.89 19.49 -17.46
C SER A 75 1.07 18.13 -18.13
N SER A 76 1.47 18.10 -19.40
CA SER A 76 1.76 16.87 -20.14
C SER A 76 3.02 16.13 -19.65
N HIS A 77 3.88 16.79 -18.87
CA HIS A 77 5.07 16.15 -18.31
C HIS A 77 4.80 15.47 -16.96
N VAL A 78 3.67 15.75 -16.31
CA VAL A 78 3.35 15.24 -14.98
C VAL A 78 2.84 13.80 -15.08
N ASN A 79 3.59 12.86 -14.52
CA ASN A 79 3.18 11.45 -14.43
C ASN A 79 2.84 11.03 -13.00
N ILE A 80 3.44 11.67 -11.99
CA ILE A 80 3.19 11.37 -10.58
C ILE A 80 2.66 12.63 -9.89
N PHE A 81 1.48 12.52 -9.29
CA PHE A 81 0.88 13.60 -8.49
C PHE A 81 0.59 13.12 -7.07
N ARG A 82 1.10 13.86 -6.09
CA ARG A 82 0.94 13.54 -4.66
C ARG A 82 0.38 14.73 -3.87
N LEU A 83 -0.69 14.51 -3.13
CA LEU A 83 -1.19 15.41 -2.09
C LEU A 83 -1.19 14.65 -0.75
N SER A 84 -0.49 15.17 0.25
CA SER A 84 -0.52 14.60 1.60
C SER A 84 -0.63 15.69 2.67
N GLY A 85 -0.96 15.30 3.90
CA GLY A 85 -1.07 16.20 5.05
C GLY A 85 -2.35 15.97 5.83
N PRO A 86 -2.37 16.35 7.11
CA PRO A 86 -3.45 16.01 8.04
C PRO A 86 -4.74 16.74 7.70
N HIS A 87 -5.88 16.17 8.10
CA HIS A 87 -7.21 16.70 7.81
C HIS A 87 -7.38 18.19 8.15
N PRO A 88 -6.93 18.70 9.32
CA PRO A 88 -7.08 20.10 9.66
C PRO A 88 -6.42 21.06 8.65
N CYS A 89 -5.40 20.61 7.92
CA CYS A 89 -4.77 21.44 6.89
C CYS A 89 -5.69 21.65 5.66
N TRP A 90 -6.63 20.75 5.42
CA TRP A 90 -7.53 20.84 4.27
C TRP A 90 -8.82 21.61 4.60
N THR A 91 -9.31 21.55 5.84
CA THR A 91 -10.59 22.19 6.24
C THR A 91 -10.47 23.58 6.86
N LYS A 92 -9.37 23.94 7.54
CA LYS A 92 -9.26 25.20 8.32
C LYS A 92 -9.20 26.51 7.51
N TYR A 93 -9.23 26.50 6.18
CA TYR A 93 -8.98 27.73 5.40
C TYR A 93 -9.71 27.72 4.06
N ASN A 94 -10.43 28.80 3.74
CA ASN A 94 -11.05 29.00 2.42
C ASN A 94 -10.08 29.81 1.52
N PRO A 95 -9.53 29.25 0.41
CA PRO A 95 -8.69 30.01 -0.53
C PRO A 95 -9.38 31.14 -1.27
N TRP A 96 -10.72 31.21 -1.29
CA TRP A 96 -11.46 32.32 -1.89
C TRP A 96 -12.30 33.02 -0.81
N PRO A 97 -11.79 34.08 -0.17
CA PRO A 97 -12.55 34.82 0.85
C PRO A 97 -13.85 35.36 0.27
N GLU A 98 -14.86 35.55 1.14
CA GLU A 98 -16.16 36.11 0.75
C GLU A 98 -15.98 37.55 0.23
N GLU A 99 -16.87 37.99 -0.67
CA GLU A 99 -16.70 39.27 -1.39
C GLU A 99 -16.62 40.50 -0.47
N HIS A 100 -17.15 40.40 0.75
CA HIS A 100 -17.07 41.47 1.76
C HIS A 100 -15.65 41.72 2.30
N ASP A 101 -14.72 40.77 2.14
CA ASP A 101 -13.32 40.91 2.59
C ASP A 101 -12.36 41.42 1.50
N ARG A 102 -12.80 41.64 0.25
CA ARG A 102 -11.92 42.12 -0.83
C ARG A 102 -11.37 43.53 -0.60
N ASN A 103 -12.07 44.36 0.18
CA ASN A 103 -11.64 45.74 0.47
C ASN A 103 -10.49 45.83 1.48
N ALA A 104 -10.16 44.75 2.20
CA ALA A 104 -9.09 44.80 3.20
C ALA A 104 -7.71 44.45 2.61
N TRP A 105 -7.63 43.69 1.51
CA TRP A 105 -6.39 43.03 1.08
C TRP A 105 -5.96 43.51 -0.31
N SER A 106 -5.09 44.53 -0.36
CA SER A 106 -4.48 45.08 -1.58
C SER A 106 -3.36 44.22 -2.19
N VAL A 107 -3.15 43.00 -1.68
CA VAL A 107 -2.05 42.12 -2.09
C VAL A 107 -2.63 40.95 -2.87
N ASN A 108 -2.19 40.79 -4.12
CA ASN A 108 -2.54 39.70 -5.04
C ASN A 108 -2.09 38.34 -4.45
N LEU A 109 -2.85 37.82 -3.49
CA LEU A 109 -2.42 36.83 -2.51
C LEU A 109 -2.07 35.48 -3.12
N TRP A 110 -2.71 35.21 -4.26
CA TRP A 110 -2.67 33.96 -5.00
C TRP A 110 -1.99 34.11 -6.35
N GLY A 111 -1.63 35.35 -6.74
CA GLY A 111 -1.15 35.68 -8.07
C GLY A 111 -2.11 35.25 -9.17
N LEU A 112 -3.41 35.11 -8.91
CA LEU A 112 -4.40 34.70 -9.91
C LEU A 112 -5.07 35.91 -10.56
N GLU A 113 -5.07 37.06 -9.89
CA GLU A 113 -5.56 38.33 -10.42
C GLU A 113 -4.61 38.80 -11.53
N GLY A 114 -5.15 38.98 -12.74
CA GLY A 114 -4.40 39.34 -13.95
C GLY A 114 -4.10 38.17 -14.90
N CYS A 115 -4.35 36.92 -14.51
CA CYS A 115 -4.31 35.81 -15.46
C CYS A 115 -5.62 35.81 -16.27
N THR A 116 -5.57 36.28 -17.52
CA THR A 116 -6.74 36.37 -18.42
C THR A 116 -7.34 34.99 -18.75
N THR A 117 -6.55 33.93 -18.63
CA THR A 117 -7.04 32.54 -18.72
C THR A 117 -7.79 32.11 -17.44
N LEU A 118 -7.51 32.74 -16.30
CA LEU A 118 -8.17 32.47 -15.02
C LEU A 118 -9.49 33.23 -14.87
N SER A 119 -9.67 34.41 -15.48
CA SER A 119 -11.03 34.96 -15.62
C SER A 119 -11.91 34.04 -16.48
N LYS A 120 -11.31 33.37 -17.48
CA LYS A 120 -11.94 32.27 -18.23
C LYS A 120 -12.11 30.97 -17.40
N THR A 121 -11.28 30.72 -16.38
CA THR A 121 -11.35 29.51 -15.51
C THR A 121 -12.27 29.70 -14.30
N GLN A 122 -12.37 30.92 -13.76
CA GLN A 122 -13.48 31.36 -12.92
C GLN A 122 -14.77 31.31 -13.73
N MET A 123 -14.73 31.70 -15.01
CA MET A 123 -15.79 31.34 -15.94
C MET A 123 -15.96 29.82 -16.11
N ILE A 124 -14.98 28.92 -15.96
CA ILE A 124 -15.23 27.46 -15.96
C ILE A 124 -16.08 27.01 -14.76
N PHE A 125 -15.96 27.68 -13.60
CA PHE A 125 -16.88 27.49 -12.48
C PHE A 125 -18.27 28.11 -12.74
N VAL A 126 -18.33 29.23 -13.46
CA VAL A 126 -19.58 29.97 -13.76
C VAL A 126 -20.28 29.46 -15.04
N THR A 127 -19.55 28.82 -15.95
CA THR A 127 -20.02 28.21 -17.19
C THR A 127 -20.19 26.72 -16.96
N ASN A 128 -21.16 26.12 -17.66
CA ASN A 128 -21.61 24.74 -17.53
C ASN A 128 -20.54 23.63 -17.67
N GLN A 129 -19.26 23.93 -17.86
CA GLN A 129 -18.19 22.94 -18.05
C GLN A 129 -17.74 22.28 -16.75
N PHE A 130 -17.66 22.97 -15.61
CA PHE A 130 -17.40 22.29 -14.33
C PHE A 130 -18.58 21.40 -13.93
N TYR A 131 -19.81 21.83 -14.25
CA TYR A 131 -21.03 21.04 -14.08
C TYR A 131 -21.05 19.75 -14.93
N GLN A 132 -20.25 19.64 -16.00
CA GLN A 132 -20.07 18.37 -16.74
C GLN A 132 -19.22 17.36 -15.96
N LEU A 133 -18.39 17.81 -15.01
CA LEU A 133 -17.50 16.98 -14.20
C LEU A 133 -18.15 16.46 -12.91
N VAL A 134 -19.33 16.98 -12.56
CA VAL A 134 -20.06 16.62 -11.34
C VAL A 134 -21.49 16.16 -11.68
N ASP A 135 -22.01 15.22 -10.91
CA ASP A 135 -23.35 14.68 -11.13
C ASP A 135 -24.44 15.75 -10.92
N ALA A 136 -25.59 15.60 -11.62
CA ALA A 136 -26.69 16.57 -11.64
C ALA A 136 -27.25 16.92 -10.24
N ASP A 137 -27.16 16.00 -9.27
CA ASP A 137 -27.60 16.26 -7.90
C ASP A 137 -26.72 17.29 -7.17
N MET A 138 -25.44 17.40 -7.54
CA MET A 138 -24.54 18.44 -7.01
C MET A 138 -24.82 19.82 -7.62
N HIS A 139 -25.62 19.89 -8.69
CA HIS A 139 -25.98 21.18 -9.32
C HIS A 139 -27.03 21.94 -8.49
N LYS A 140 -27.74 21.25 -7.59
CA LYS A 140 -28.89 21.76 -6.83
C LYS A 140 -28.53 22.65 -5.64
N SER A 141 -27.26 22.75 -5.25
CA SER A 141 -26.86 23.51 -4.06
C SER A 141 -25.56 24.32 -4.26
N PRO A 142 -25.65 25.58 -4.72
CA PRO A 142 -24.51 26.51 -4.77
C PRO A 142 -23.86 26.73 -3.40
N THR A 143 -24.58 26.50 -2.30
CA THR A 143 -24.06 26.62 -0.94
C THR A 143 -23.07 25.49 -0.59
N GLN A 144 -23.16 24.31 -1.23
CA GLN A 144 -22.15 23.24 -1.07
C GLN A 144 -20.77 23.62 -1.62
N PHE A 145 -20.71 24.62 -2.50
CA PHE A 145 -19.46 25.17 -3.05
C PHE A 145 -18.82 26.23 -2.14
N ARG A 146 -19.59 26.87 -1.24
CA ARG A 146 -19.10 27.94 -0.36
C ARG A 146 -18.20 27.37 0.74
N GLY A 147 -16.97 27.89 0.87
CA GLY A 147 -15.99 27.47 1.89
C GLY A 147 -15.17 26.20 1.59
N ARG A 148 -15.51 25.44 0.53
CA ARG A 148 -14.95 24.10 0.25
C ARG A 148 -14.02 24.03 -0.96
N SER A 149 -13.24 25.08 -1.12
CA SER A 149 -12.67 25.42 -2.41
C SER A 149 -11.25 24.92 -2.69
N LYS A 150 -10.63 24.24 -1.72
CA LYS A 150 -9.33 23.57 -1.91
C LYS A 150 -9.45 22.25 -2.66
N ASP A 151 -10.49 21.47 -2.38
CA ASP A 151 -10.80 20.24 -3.12
C ASP A 151 -11.05 20.59 -4.58
N ALA A 152 -11.91 21.57 -4.84
CA ALA A 152 -12.13 22.12 -6.18
C ALA A 152 -10.82 22.58 -6.86
N LEU A 153 -9.93 23.28 -6.15
CA LEU A 153 -8.65 23.72 -6.69
C LEU A 153 -7.71 22.54 -7.02
N ALA A 154 -7.61 21.54 -6.14
CA ALA A 154 -6.83 20.33 -6.37
C ALA A 154 -7.37 19.55 -7.58
N ILE A 155 -8.69 19.48 -7.71
CA ILE A 155 -9.38 18.83 -8.82
C ILE A 155 -9.16 19.56 -10.14
N LEU A 156 -9.17 20.90 -10.14
CA LEU A 156 -8.81 21.69 -11.30
C LEU A 156 -7.36 21.47 -11.75
N VAL A 157 -6.45 21.24 -10.81
CA VAL A 157 -5.07 20.86 -11.16
C VAL A 157 -5.07 19.44 -11.74
N LEU A 158 -5.72 18.49 -11.07
CA LEU A 158 -5.78 17.08 -11.49
C LEU A 158 -6.31 16.93 -12.91
N THR A 159 -7.41 17.58 -13.26
CA THR A 159 -8.03 17.52 -14.61
C THR A 159 -7.12 18.00 -15.76
N ARG A 160 -5.96 18.63 -15.46
CA ARG A 160 -4.96 19.00 -16.48
C ARG A 160 -3.89 17.94 -16.71
N LEU A 161 -3.82 16.92 -15.85
CA LEU A 161 -2.77 15.91 -15.83
C LEU A 161 -3.14 14.69 -16.69
N THR A 162 -3.25 14.88 -18.00
CA THR A 162 -3.70 13.81 -18.92
C THR A 162 -2.68 12.67 -19.10
N GLN A 163 -1.42 12.88 -18.69
CA GLN A 163 -0.35 11.87 -18.72
C GLN A 163 -0.11 11.21 -17.34
N LEU A 164 -1.03 11.40 -16.40
CA LEU A 164 -0.89 10.89 -15.04
C LEU A 164 -0.89 9.36 -15.02
N THR A 165 0.18 8.77 -14.51
CA THR A 165 0.31 7.32 -14.31
C THR A 165 0.17 6.93 -12.84
N THR A 166 0.46 7.84 -11.91
CA THR A 166 0.38 7.58 -10.47
C THR A 166 -0.28 8.72 -9.71
N LEU A 167 -1.37 8.39 -9.01
CA LEU A 167 -2.10 9.31 -8.14
C LEU A 167 -1.93 8.90 -6.67
N LYS A 168 -1.45 9.82 -5.82
CA LYS A 168 -1.27 9.56 -4.38
C LYS A 168 -1.96 10.63 -3.54
N LEU A 169 -2.97 10.26 -2.77
CA LEU A 169 -3.77 11.19 -1.96
C LEU A 169 -3.79 10.72 -0.51
N GLY A 170 -3.35 11.55 0.44
CA GLY A 170 -3.32 11.23 1.88
C GLY A 170 -4.69 11.40 2.56
N ASP A 171 -4.81 10.88 3.79
CA ASP A 171 -6.08 10.77 4.53
C ASP A 171 -6.76 12.13 4.68
N GLY A 172 -5.97 13.17 4.97
CA GLY A 172 -6.52 14.50 5.19
C GLY A 172 -7.19 15.13 3.97
N PHE A 173 -6.80 14.72 2.75
CA PHE A 173 -7.44 15.16 1.51
C PHE A 173 -8.68 14.32 1.18
N LEU A 174 -8.63 13.02 1.47
CA LEU A 174 -9.74 12.09 1.21
C LEU A 174 -10.95 12.38 2.12
N MET A 175 -10.70 12.75 3.38
CA MET A 175 -11.77 13.06 4.34
C MET A 175 -12.64 14.23 3.87
N TYR A 176 -13.92 13.93 3.65
CA TYR A 176 -14.96 14.88 3.21
C TYR A 176 -14.71 15.52 1.83
N SER A 177 -13.90 14.89 0.97
CA SER A 177 -13.81 15.33 -0.42
C SER A 177 -15.15 15.09 -1.13
N LEU A 178 -15.68 16.13 -1.76
CA LEU A 178 -16.93 16.06 -2.53
C LEU A 178 -16.66 15.90 -4.03
N PHE A 179 -15.57 16.46 -4.52
CA PHE A 179 -15.28 16.50 -5.96
C PHE A 179 -14.40 15.33 -6.41
N LEU A 180 -13.55 14.80 -5.53
CA LEU A 180 -12.72 13.65 -5.87
C LEU A 180 -13.54 12.42 -6.28
N PRO A 181 -14.61 12.00 -5.57
CA PRO A 181 -15.43 10.87 -6.02
C PRO A 181 -15.96 11.08 -7.45
N GLN A 182 -16.39 12.31 -7.77
CA GLN A 182 -16.96 12.68 -9.06
C GLN A 182 -15.96 12.56 -10.20
N ILE A 183 -14.71 12.96 -9.96
CA ILE A 183 -13.62 12.86 -10.92
C ILE A 183 -13.17 11.40 -11.08
N LEU A 184 -13.12 10.64 -9.98
CA LEU A 184 -12.72 9.24 -10.03
C LEU A 184 -13.71 8.37 -10.81
N LYS A 185 -15.03 8.66 -10.75
CA LYS A 185 -16.04 8.03 -11.63
C LYS A 185 -15.73 8.22 -13.12
N ARG A 186 -14.94 9.24 -13.48
CA ARG A 186 -14.55 9.60 -14.85
C ARG A 186 -13.05 9.40 -15.09
N ALA A 187 -12.35 8.69 -14.18
CA ALA A 187 -10.90 8.54 -14.19
C ALA A 187 -10.39 8.00 -15.53
N ASP A 188 -11.11 7.07 -16.15
CA ASP A 188 -10.67 6.43 -17.39
C ASP A 188 -10.56 7.41 -18.57
N HIS A 189 -11.43 8.44 -18.58
CA HIS A 189 -11.43 9.47 -19.60
C HIS A 189 -10.46 10.61 -19.27
N LEU A 190 -10.36 10.98 -17.99
CA LEU A 190 -9.54 12.09 -17.52
C LEU A 190 -8.05 11.70 -17.39
N PHE A 191 -7.79 10.45 -17.03
CA PHE A 191 -6.48 9.88 -16.75
C PHE A 191 -6.31 8.54 -17.47
N PRO A 192 -6.28 8.53 -18.82
CA PRO A 192 -6.24 7.30 -19.60
C PRO A 192 -4.96 6.46 -19.41
N LYS A 193 -3.96 6.98 -18.70
CA LYS A 193 -2.70 6.31 -18.37
C LYS A 193 -2.57 5.96 -16.89
N LEU A 194 -3.63 6.14 -16.10
CA LEU A 194 -3.56 5.94 -14.65
C LEU A 194 -3.45 4.45 -14.33
N GLU A 195 -2.27 4.04 -13.85
CA GLU A 195 -1.94 2.65 -13.56
C GLU A 195 -1.80 2.38 -12.06
N HIS A 196 -1.41 3.39 -11.27
CA HIS A 196 -1.15 3.25 -9.84
C HIS A 196 -1.92 4.30 -9.02
N VAL A 197 -2.74 3.84 -8.08
CA VAL A 197 -3.49 4.68 -7.17
C VAL A 197 -3.11 4.36 -5.73
N VAL A 198 -2.83 5.39 -4.92
CA VAL A 198 -2.54 5.27 -3.49
C VAL A 198 -3.44 6.21 -2.72
N PHE A 199 -4.32 5.67 -1.89
CA PHE A 199 -5.22 6.43 -1.02
C PHE A 199 -4.87 6.20 0.45
N GLY A 200 -4.67 7.29 1.16
CA GLY A 200 -4.37 7.32 2.58
C GLY A 200 -2.90 7.41 2.93
N ASP A 201 -2.62 7.66 4.21
CA ASP A 201 -1.27 7.88 4.72
C ASP A 201 -0.73 6.62 5.42
N ARG A 202 0.50 6.21 5.07
CA ARG A 202 1.15 5.02 5.66
C ARG A 202 1.53 5.19 7.12
N MET A 203 1.59 6.43 7.60
CA MET A 203 1.86 6.75 9.00
C MET A 203 0.58 7.30 9.61
N PRO A 204 0.13 6.78 10.77
CA PRO A 204 -1.04 7.32 11.46
C PRO A 204 -0.80 8.78 11.84
N ASP A 205 -1.81 9.60 11.59
CA ASP A 205 -1.92 10.92 12.22
C ASP A 205 -2.38 10.70 13.66
N LEU A 206 -1.46 10.85 14.62
CA LEU A 206 -1.73 10.64 16.03
C LEU A 206 -2.77 11.64 16.58
N GLU A 207 -2.94 12.78 15.92
CA GLU A 207 -3.91 13.81 16.32
C GLU A 207 -5.32 13.54 15.78
N ASN A 208 -5.47 12.63 14.80
CA ASN A 208 -6.73 12.42 14.10
C ASN A 208 -7.03 10.93 13.93
N SER A 209 -7.60 10.33 14.98
CA SER A 209 -7.95 8.90 15.06
C SER A 209 -9.20 8.51 14.26
N PHE A 210 -9.94 9.49 13.73
CA PHE A 210 -11.17 9.23 12.98
C PHE A 210 -10.85 8.86 11.53
N SER A 211 -11.13 7.61 11.17
CA SER A 211 -11.16 7.17 9.79
C SER A 211 -12.60 7.24 9.26
N TYR A 212 -12.90 8.33 8.54
CA TYR A 212 -14.13 8.43 7.75
C TYR A 212 -13.87 7.78 6.39
N MET A 213 -14.83 6.99 5.91
CA MET A 213 -14.72 6.34 4.61
C MET A 213 -15.92 6.68 3.72
N ASP A 214 -15.62 7.27 2.57
CA ASP A 214 -16.56 7.42 1.47
C ASP A 214 -16.29 6.30 0.45
N LEU A 215 -17.27 5.40 0.28
CA LEU A 215 -17.17 4.30 -0.68
C LEU A 215 -17.17 4.78 -2.13
N ASP A 216 -17.65 6.00 -2.40
CA ASP A 216 -17.64 6.57 -3.75
C ASP A 216 -16.23 7.00 -4.19
N LEU A 217 -15.26 7.07 -3.27
CA LEU A 217 -13.84 7.20 -3.61
C LEU A 217 -13.23 5.90 -4.13
N VAL A 218 -13.78 4.77 -3.74
CA VAL A 218 -13.14 3.45 -3.84
C VAL A 218 -13.69 2.68 -5.00
N ARG A 219 -15.02 2.61 -5.08
CA ARG A 219 -15.74 1.85 -6.12
C ARG A 219 -15.24 2.18 -7.53
N PRO A 220 -15.03 3.46 -7.93
CA PRO A 220 -14.59 3.77 -9.28
C PRO A 220 -13.28 3.10 -9.69
N ILE A 221 -12.35 2.89 -8.74
CA ILE A 221 -11.07 2.23 -9.02
C ILE A 221 -11.29 0.78 -9.47
N PHE A 222 -12.28 0.09 -8.91
CA PHE A 222 -12.64 -1.27 -9.29
C PHE A 222 -13.36 -1.32 -10.65
N HIS A 223 -13.89 -0.22 -11.17
CA HIS A 223 -14.42 -0.13 -12.53
C HIS A 223 -13.37 0.26 -13.58
N SER A 224 -12.21 0.78 -13.15
CA SER A 224 -11.20 1.30 -14.08
C SER A 224 -10.52 0.17 -14.88
N PRO A 225 -10.36 0.32 -16.22
CA PRO A 225 -9.66 -0.62 -17.07
C PRO A 225 -8.14 -0.35 -17.13
N THR A 226 -7.64 0.74 -16.54
CA THR A 226 -6.21 1.10 -16.62
C THR A 226 -5.45 0.85 -15.32
N VAL A 227 -6.14 0.91 -14.17
CA VAL A 227 -5.49 0.77 -12.86
C VAL A 227 -5.06 -0.68 -12.62
N GLN A 228 -3.77 -0.87 -12.44
CA GLN A 228 -3.14 -2.18 -12.17
C GLN A 228 -2.71 -2.33 -10.71
N ASN A 229 -2.35 -1.22 -10.06
CA ASN A 229 -1.86 -1.20 -8.69
C ASN A 229 -2.75 -0.28 -7.85
N PHE A 230 -3.34 -0.82 -6.80
CA PHE A 230 -4.14 -0.03 -5.86
C PHE A 230 -3.65 -0.25 -4.44
N GLU A 231 -3.30 0.83 -3.76
CA GLU A 231 -2.94 0.82 -2.34
C GLU A 231 -3.88 1.71 -1.56
N TRP A 232 -4.36 1.25 -0.41
CA TRP A 232 -5.37 2.00 0.31
C TRP A 232 -5.42 1.74 1.83
N THR A 233 -5.59 2.82 2.62
CA THR A 233 -6.07 2.78 4.01
C THR A 233 -7.59 2.66 4.05
N MET A 234 -8.10 1.45 4.28
CA MET A 234 -9.55 1.20 4.34
C MET A 234 -10.02 0.98 5.77
N SER A 235 -11.05 1.71 6.20
CA SER A 235 -11.77 1.38 7.44
C SER A 235 -13.05 0.62 7.20
N GLN A 236 -13.51 -0.14 8.19
CA GLN A 236 -14.76 -0.89 8.08
C GLN A 236 -15.93 0.06 7.77
N PRO A 237 -16.60 -0.08 6.61
CA PRO A 237 -17.84 0.65 6.34
C PRO A 237 -18.95 0.14 7.25
N TRP A 238 -19.92 1.00 7.55
CA TRP A 238 -21.19 0.56 8.12
C TRP A 238 -21.85 -0.48 7.18
N GLN A 239 -21.94 -0.18 5.89
CA GLN A 239 -22.43 -1.11 4.89
C GLN A 239 -21.57 -1.03 3.64
N PHE A 240 -21.08 -2.18 3.17
CA PHE A 240 -20.41 -2.29 1.88
C PHE A 240 -21.37 -2.87 0.84
N GLY A 241 -21.37 -2.27 -0.35
CA GLY A 241 -22.13 -2.74 -1.52
C GLY A 241 -21.68 -2.00 -2.77
N TRP A 242 -21.91 -2.57 -3.96
CA TRP A 242 -21.35 -2.05 -5.21
C TRP A 242 -22.17 -0.94 -5.90
N ASN A 243 -23.28 -0.49 -5.31
CA ASN A 243 -24.25 0.46 -5.90
C ASN A 243 -24.85 0.04 -7.26
N THR A 244 -24.43 -1.09 -7.82
CA THR A 244 -24.93 -1.70 -9.04
C THR A 244 -25.51 -3.09 -8.74
N PRO A 245 -26.48 -3.57 -9.53
CA PRO A 245 -27.05 -4.92 -9.36
C PRO A 245 -25.98 -6.00 -9.51
N GLU A 246 -25.04 -5.79 -10.42
CA GLU A 246 -23.90 -6.67 -10.65
C GLU A 246 -22.62 -6.00 -10.14
N PRO A 247 -21.85 -6.68 -9.26
CA PRO A 247 -20.52 -6.22 -8.88
C PRO A 247 -19.61 -6.05 -10.09
N PRO A 248 -18.68 -5.07 -10.08
CA PRO A 248 -17.67 -4.95 -11.13
C PRO A 248 -16.83 -6.22 -11.23
N LYS A 249 -16.20 -6.42 -12.37
CA LYS A 249 -15.16 -7.44 -12.55
C LYS A 249 -13.90 -6.77 -13.08
N ASN A 250 -12.99 -6.40 -12.19
CA ASN A 250 -11.74 -5.78 -12.57
C ASN A 250 -10.70 -6.84 -12.96
N THR A 251 -10.49 -6.99 -14.28
CA THR A 251 -9.50 -7.91 -14.83
C THR A 251 -8.11 -7.31 -14.98
N HIS A 252 -7.94 -6.00 -14.75
CA HIS A 252 -6.69 -5.27 -14.94
C HIS A 252 -5.91 -5.10 -13.62
N LEU A 253 -6.59 -5.09 -12.48
CA LEU A 253 -5.97 -4.95 -11.18
C LEU A 253 -5.14 -6.20 -10.84
N THR A 254 -3.83 -6.04 -10.78
CA THR A 254 -2.88 -7.13 -10.48
C THR A 254 -2.25 -6.99 -9.10
N SER A 255 -2.33 -5.82 -8.46
CA SER A 255 -1.79 -5.59 -7.12
C SER A 255 -2.76 -4.80 -6.25
N LEU A 256 -3.08 -5.35 -5.08
CA LEU A 256 -3.92 -4.73 -4.06
C LEU A 256 -3.17 -4.73 -2.73
N HIS A 257 -3.03 -3.53 -2.15
CA HIS A 257 -2.39 -3.34 -0.85
C HIS A 257 -3.33 -2.58 0.08
N LEU A 258 -3.97 -3.31 0.99
CA LEU A 258 -4.74 -2.70 2.07
C LEU A 258 -3.78 -2.51 3.26
N PHE A 259 -3.44 -1.26 3.56
CA PHE A 259 -2.55 -0.94 4.67
C PHE A 259 -3.31 -0.26 5.79
N ARG A 260 -2.92 -0.48 7.06
CA ARG A 260 -3.60 0.08 8.23
C ARG A 260 -5.12 -0.11 8.20
N THR A 261 -5.58 -1.25 7.70
CA THR A 261 -7.01 -1.50 7.49
C THR A 261 -7.62 -2.18 8.70
N ASN A 262 -8.88 -1.89 9.01
CA ASN A 262 -9.65 -2.62 10.02
C ASN A 262 -10.93 -3.22 9.43
N ILE A 263 -10.93 -3.61 8.15
CA ILE A 263 -12.09 -4.25 7.54
C ILE A 263 -12.28 -5.69 8.01
N ASN A 264 -13.54 -6.09 8.15
CA ASN A 264 -13.91 -7.45 8.46
C ASN A 264 -13.76 -8.36 7.24
N ARG A 265 -13.89 -9.68 7.48
CA ARG A 265 -13.72 -10.69 6.43
C ARG A 265 -14.77 -10.62 5.32
N ALA A 266 -16.00 -10.20 5.64
CA ALA A 266 -17.08 -10.07 4.66
C ALA A 266 -16.79 -8.95 3.64
N THR A 267 -16.32 -7.79 4.10
CA THR A 267 -15.90 -6.69 3.23
C THR A 267 -14.69 -7.10 2.40
N LEU A 268 -13.69 -7.76 2.99
CA LEU A 268 -12.56 -8.28 2.23
C LEU A 268 -12.99 -9.27 1.13
N ASN A 269 -13.91 -10.19 1.44
CA ASN A 269 -14.44 -11.15 0.48
C ASN A 269 -15.09 -10.45 -0.72
N GLN A 270 -15.85 -9.38 -0.49
CA GLN A 270 -16.47 -8.61 -1.58
C GLN A 270 -15.44 -7.87 -2.45
N LEU A 271 -14.32 -7.41 -1.88
CA LEU A 271 -13.25 -6.77 -2.66
C LEU A 271 -12.46 -7.77 -3.50
N LEU A 272 -12.20 -8.97 -2.96
CA LEU A 272 -11.46 -10.00 -3.66
C LEU A 272 -12.30 -10.71 -4.73
N SER A 273 -13.61 -10.83 -4.55
CA SER A 273 -14.51 -11.43 -5.55
C SER A 273 -14.55 -10.66 -6.87
N VAL A 274 -14.27 -9.36 -6.85
CA VAL A 274 -14.26 -8.50 -8.04
C VAL A 274 -12.87 -8.33 -8.69
N THR A 275 -11.84 -9.04 -8.19
CA THR A 275 -10.44 -8.90 -8.67
C THR A 275 -9.84 -10.26 -9.09
N PRO A 276 -10.43 -10.94 -10.09
CA PRO A 276 -10.07 -12.33 -10.44
C PRO A 276 -8.62 -12.52 -10.88
N ASN A 277 -7.96 -11.48 -11.40
CA ASN A 277 -6.59 -11.54 -11.94
C ASN A 277 -5.53 -11.01 -10.95
N LEU A 278 -5.89 -10.87 -9.67
CA LEU A 278 -4.99 -10.34 -8.66
C LEU A 278 -3.77 -11.25 -8.46
N LYS A 279 -2.57 -10.70 -8.69
CA LYS A 279 -1.30 -11.43 -8.55
C LYS A 279 -0.62 -11.16 -7.21
N ARG A 280 -0.75 -9.94 -6.69
CA ARG A 280 -0.09 -9.50 -5.47
C ARG A 280 -1.12 -8.96 -4.49
N PHE A 281 -1.21 -9.58 -3.33
CA PHE A 281 -2.13 -9.16 -2.27
C PHE A 281 -1.35 -8.87 -0.99
N ARG A 282 -1.53 -7.66 -0.45
CA ARG A 282 -0.93 -7.24 0.80
C ARG A 282 -2.03 -6.74 1.73
N PHE A 283 -2.12 -7.32 2.91
CA PHE A 283 -3.18 -7.06 3.88
C PHE A 283 -2.58 -6.78 5.25
N GLN A 284 -2.47 -5.50 5.60
CA GLN A 284 -2.00 -5.06 6.91
C GLN A 284 -3.19 -4.71 7.79
N HIS A 285 -3.62 -5.69 8.57
CA HIS A 285 -4.79 -5.59 9.43
C HIS A 285 -4.41 -5.00 10.78
N GLU A 286 -5.02 -3.88 11.13
CA GLU A 286 -4.94 -3.26 12.45
C GLU A 286 -6.23 -3.52 13.22
N ILE A 287 -6.10 -4.09 14.42
CA ILE A 287 -7.22 -4.41 15.30
C ILE A 287 -7.21 -3.45 16.49
N LEU A 288 -8.34 -2.80 16.75
CA LEU A 288 -8.51 -1.98 17.95
C LEU A 288 -8.94 -2.87 19.12
N PHE A 289 -8.08 -3.01 20.12
CA PHE A 289 -8.39 -3.74 21.35
C PHE A 289 -8.31 -2.79 22.55
N ASN A 290 -9.46 -2.42 23.11
CA ASN A 290 -9.57 -1.45 24.21
C ASN A 290 -10.60 -1.86 25.27
N ASN A 291 -10.63 -1.14 26.39
CA ASN A 291 -11.52 -1.42 27.53
C ASN A 291 -13.03 -1.29 27.21
N VAL A 292 -13.38 -0.69 26.06
CA VAL A 292 -14.78 -0.47 25.65
C VAL A 292 -15.36 -1.71 24.95
N ALA A 293 -14.52 -2.61 24.44
CA ALA A 293 -14.92 -3.89 23.85
C ALA A 293 -14.07 -5.05 24.41
N PRO A 294 -14.19 -5.39 25.71
CA PRO A 294 -13.29 -6.34 26.38
C PRO A 294 -13.57 -7.83 26.05
N GLY A 295 -14.31 -8.14 24.98
CA GLY A 295 -14.80 -9.49 24.69
C GLY A 295 -14.47 -10.02 23.29
N SER A 296 -14.38 -11.36 23.18
CA SER A 296 -14.10 -12.08 21.93
C SER A 296 -15.12 -11.82 20.82
N SER A 297 -16.40 -11.66 21.16
CA SER A 297 -17.48 -11.46 20.19
C SER A 297 -17.31 -10.20 19.31
N ALA A 298 -16.78 -9.11 19.88
CA ALA A 298 -16.53 -7.88 19.12
C ALA A 298 -15.38 -8.01 18.12
N LEU A 299 -14.41 -8.89 18.41
CA LEU A 299 -13.21 -9.10 17.58
C LEU A 299 -13.30 -10.33 16.65
N ALA A 300 -14.26 -11.22 16.89
CA ALA A 300 -14.53 -12.41 16.08
C ALA A 300 -14.58 -12.13 14.56
N PRO A 301 -15.24 -11.07 14.06
CA PRO A 301 -15.27 -10.75 12.63
C PRO A 301 -13.90 -10.45 11.99
N PHE A 302 -12.87 -10.23 12.82
CA PHE A 302 -11.51 -9.91 12.41
C PHE A 302 -10.54 -11.07 12.65
N LEU A 303 -10.77 -11.89 13.69
CA LEU A 303 -9.84 -12.93 14.12
C LEU A 303 -10.15 -14.33 13.54
N HIS A 304 -11.34 -14.54 12.97
CA HIS A 304 -11.71 -15.82 12.36
C HIS A 304 -11.04 -15.99 10.99
N LEU A 305 -10.25 -17.05 10.84
CA LEU A 305 -9.53 -17.35 9.61
C LEU A 305 -10.40 -18.00 8.54
N ASP A 306 -11.56 -18.58 8.87
CA ASP A 306 -12.47 -19.15 7.88
C ASP A 306 -13.00 -18.09 6.90
N GLY A 307 -13.36 -16.91 7.43
CA GLY A 307 -13.76 -15.78 6.58
C GLY A 307 -12.59 -15.28 5.72
N LEU A 308 -11.35 -15.39 6.20
CA LEU A 308 -10.16 -15.05 5.42
C LEU A 308 -9.88 -16.10 4.34
N ASN A 309 -10.02 -17.39 4.65
CA ASN A 309 -9.94 -18.50 3.70
C ASN A 309 -10.96 -18.30 2.58
N GLN A 310 -12.20 -18.00 2.93
CA GLN A 310 -13.26 -17.71 1.96
C GLN A 310 -12.91 -16.50 1.09
N ALA A 311 -12.47 -15.39 1.68
CA ALA A 311 -12.12 -14.19 0.92
C ALA A 311 -10.98 -14.43 -0.08
N LEU A 312 -9.91 -15.12 0.36
CA LEU A 312 -8.75 -15.45 -0.47
C LEU A 312 -9.07 -16.51 -1.54
N SER A 313 -10.08 -17.34 -1.35
CA SER A 313 -10.48 -18.34 -2.34
C SER A 313 -10.89 -17.73 -3.68
N ASN A 314 -11.36 -16.47 -3.67
CA ASN A 314 -11.72 -15.72 -4.88
C ASN A 314 -10.52 -15.46 -5.82
N VAL A 315 -9.30 -15.46 -5.28
CA VAL A 315 -8.06 -15.17 -6.03
C VAL A 315 -7.10 -16.36 -6.07
N LYS A 316 -7.59 -17.56 -5.72
CA LYS A 316 -6.77 -18.78 -5.60
C LYS A 316 -6.01 -19.15 -6.88
N ASP A 317 -6.59 -18.83 -8.04
CA ASP A 317 -6.09 -19.23 -9.36
C ASP A 317 -5.14 -18.19 -9.99
N SER A 318 -4.98 -17.02 -9.37
CA SER A 318 -4.20 -15.88 -9.89
C SER A 318 -3.09 -15.40 -8.96
N LEU A 319 -3.21 -15.60 -7.65
CA LEU A 319 -2.29 -15.04 -6.67
C LEU A 319 -0.88 -15.67 -6.77
N GLU A 320 0.13 -14.80 -6.86
CA GLU A 320 1.56 -15.14 -6.95
C GLU A 320 2.34 -14.71 -5.70
N ASP A 321 1.92 -13.62 -5.05
CA ASP A 321 2.52 -13.04 -3.83
C ASP A 321 1.42 -12.67 -2.82
N CYS A 322 1.52 -13.21 -1.60
CA CYS A 322 0.58 -12.95 -0.52
C CYS A 322 1.32 -12.47 0.73
N LYS A 323 0.96 -11.30 1.25
CA LYS A 323 1.51 -10.77 2.51
C LYS A 323 0.39 -10.39 3.45
N LEU A 324 0.31 -11.07 4.58
CA LEU A 324 -0.63 -10.80 5.65
C LEU A 324 0.16 -10.34 6.87
N THR A 325 -0.26 -9.23 7.47
CA THR A 325 0.32 -8.76 8.73
C THR A 325 -0.78 -8.40 9.70
N LEU A 326 -0.58 -8.72 10.98
CA LEU A 326 -1.49 -8.32 12.06
C LEU A 326 -0.79 -7.31 12.97
N GLY A 327 -1.55 -6.31 13.41
CA GLY A 327 -1.08 -5.30 14.34
C GLY A 327 -2.21 -4.77 15.20
N LEU A 328 -1.85 -4.09 16.28
CA LEU A 328 -2.80 -3.31 17.05
C LEU A 328 -2.93 -1.91 16.46
N ALA A 329 -4.17 -1.44 16.32
CA ALA A 329 -4.47 -0.07 15.90
C ALA A 329 -4.05 0.94 17.00
N PRO A 330 -3.75 2.20 16.64
CA PRO A 330 -3.59 3.27 17.62
C PRO A 330 -4.78 3.35 18.59
N GLY A 331 -4.49 3.55 19.88
CA GLY A 331 -5.50 3.56 20.95
C GLY A 331 -5.83 2.18 21.53
N SER A 332 -5.19 1.11 21.05
CA SER A 332 -5.27 -0.21 21.70
C SER A 332 -4.48 -0.28 23.01
N LEU A 333 -4.86 -1.19 23.89
CA LEU A 333 -4.16 -1.46 25.15
C LEU A 333 -2.74 -1.97 24.88
N SER A 334 -1.81 -1.50 25.71
CA SER A 334 -0.45 -2.04 25.70
C SER A 334 -0.44 -3.46 26.25
N PHE A 335 0.50 -4.29 25.79
CA PHE A 335 0.69 -5.65 26.32
C PHE A 335 0.89 -5.65 27.84
N LYS A 336 1.67 -4.69 28.36
CA LYS A 336 1.91 -4.54 29.79
C LYS A 336 0.60 -4.36 30.58
N TYR A 337 -0.26 -3.45 30.11
CA TYR A 337 -1.55 -3.19 30.73
C TYR A 337 -2.48 -4.42 30.67
N ILE A 338 -2.50 -5.13 29.54
CA ILE A 338 -3.29 -6.35 29.37
C ILE A 338 -2.91 -7.39 30.44
N VAL A 339 -1.60 -7.58 30.66
CA VAL A 339 -1.10 -8.52 31.68
C VAL A 339 -1.39 -8.03 33.10
N GLU A 340 -1.14 -6.76 33.40
CA GLU A 340 -1.35 -6.17 34.74
C GLU A 340 -2.82 -6.22 35.19
N GLU A 341 -3.74 -6.03 34.26
CA GLU A 341 -5.19 -6.08 34.52
C GLU A 341 -5.78 -7.49 34.39
N GLY A 342 -4.95 -8.51 34.10
CA GLY A 342 -5.43 -9.88 33.90
C GLY A 342 -6.39 -10.04 32.71
N LEU A 343 -6.28 -9.15 31.71
CA LEU A 343 -7.07 -9.22 30.48
C LEU A 343 -6.48 -10.26 29.53
N HIS A 344 -7.35 -10.91 28.74
CA HIS A 344 -6.94 -11.86 27.72
C HIS A 344 -7.25 -11.32 26.33
N PHE A 345 -6.25 -11.38 25.45
CA PHE A 345 -6.49 -11.08 24.04
C PHE A 345 -7.26 -12.25 23.39
N PRO A 346 -8.32 -11.98 22.61
CA PRO A 346 -9.11 -13.06 22.01
C PRO A 346 -8.31 -13.92 21.02
N PRO A 347 -8.66 -15.22 20.88
CA PRO A 347 -7.92 -16.12 20.02
C PRO A 347 -8.05 -15.79 18.54
N VAL A 348 -6.98 -16.06 17.78
CA VAL A 348 -7.06 -16.21 16.32
C VAL A 348 -7.60 -17.60 16.03
N GLU A 349 -8.83 -17.67 15.53
CA GLU A 349 -9.56 -18.93 15.35
C GLU A 349 -9.37 -19.51 13.94
N GLY A 350 -9.15 -20.83 13.86
CA GLY A 350 -8.99 -21.56 12.61
C GLY A 350 -7.54 -21.66 12.12
N THR A 351 -7.36 -21.98 10.85
CA THR A 351 -6.04 -22.13 10.19
C THR A 351 -6.13 -21.66 8.74
N LEU A 352 -5.08 -21.01 8.24
CA LEU A 352 -5.03 -20.48 6.88
C LEU A 352 -4.72 -21.58 5.84
N THR A 353 -5.69 -22.45 5.58
CA THR A 353 -5.55 -23.64 4.72
C THR A 353 -5.72 -23.34 3.24
N VAL A 354 -6.38 -22.24 2.88
CA VAL A 354 -6.69 -21.90 1.47
C VAL A 354 -5.44 -21.81 0.58
N LEU A 355 -4.29 -21.43 1.15
CA LEU A 355 -3.04 -21.24 0.42
C LEU A 355 -2.53 -22.54 -0.21
N LYS A 356 -2.79 -23.71 0.41
CA LYS A 356 -2.39 -25.03 -0.12
C LYS A 356 -2.89 -25.25 -1.55
N GLY A 357 -4.08 -24.76 -1.86
CA GLY A 357 -4.69 -24.88 -3.19
C GLY A 357 -4.20 -23.86 -4.22
N MET A 358 -3.37 -22.89 -3.85
CA MET A 358 -2.94 -21.80 -4.72
C MET A 358 -1.71 -22.17 -5.55
N LYS A 359 -1.94 -22.80 -6.71
CA LYS A 359 -0.87 -23.36 -7.56
C LYS A 359 0.14 -22.34 -8.10
N LYS A 360 -0.24 -21.05 -8.16
CA LYS A 360 0.63 -19.96 -8.65
C LYS A 360 1.35 -19.21 -7.53
N LEU A 361 1.02 -19.49 -6.27
CA LEU A 361 1.59 -18.76 -5.14
C LEU A 361 3.06 -19.16 -4.97
N LYS A 362 3.94 -18.17 -5.08
CA LYS A 362 5.39 -18.33 -4.94
C LYS A 362 5.91 -17.75 -3.64
N ASN A 363 5.33 -16.63 -3.23
CA ASN A 363 5.81 -15.88 -2.07
C ASN A 363 4.70 -15.74 -1.05
N VAL A 364 4.98 -16.11 0.19
CA VAL A 364 4.05 -15.96 1.30
C VAL A 364 4.73 -15.31 2.50
N GLU A 365 4.10 -14.28 3.06
CA GLU A 365 4.49 -13.65 4.30
C GLU A 365 3.28 -13.63 5.24
N VAL A 366 3.29 -14.38 6.34
CA VAL A 366 2.13 -14.50 7.24
C VAL A 366 2.53 -14.60 8.72
N PRO A 367 1.64 -14.24 9.66
CA PRO A 367 1.84 -14.52 11.08
C PRO A 367 1.92 -16.02 11.40
N LEU A 368 2.83 -16.39 12.30
CA LEU A 368 2.98 -17.76 12.81
C LEU A 368 1.66 -18.32 13.33
N VAL A 369 0.88 -17.51 14.06
CA VAL A 369 -0.42 -17.90 14.63
C VAL A 369 -1.46 -18.31 13.58
N MET A 370 -1.31 -17.89 12.32
CA MET A 370 -2.25 -18.27 11.25
C MET A 370 -1.99 -19.67 10.67
N PHE A 371 -0.78 -20.21 10.84
CA PHE A 371 -0.42 -21.57 10.42
C PHE A 371 -0.31 -22.51 11.61
N LEU A 372 0.46 -22.12 12.62
CA LEU A 372 0.72 -22.94 13.78
C LEU A 372 -0.43 -22.89 14.80
N GLY A 373 -1.43 -22.04 14.59
CA GLY A 373 -2.62 -21.92 15.42
C GLY A 373 -2.40 -21.23 16.76
N TRP A 374 -3.50 -20.76 17.35
CA TRP A 374 -3.50 -20.02 18.61
C TRP A 374 -3.40 -20.91 19.85
N SER A 375 -4.05 -22.07 19.84
CA SER A 375 -4.07 -22.99 20.99
C SER A 375 -2.72 -23.69 21.20
N PRO A 376 -2.27 -23.94 22.43
CA PRO A 376 -1.03 -24.68 22.68
C PRO A 376 -1.01 -26.08 22.08
N ASP A 377 -2.12 -26.82 22.19
CA ASP A 377 -2.19 -28.24 21.85
C ASP A 377 -2.36 -28.52 20.34
N PHE A 378 -2.42 -27.47 19.52
CA PHE A 378 -2.64 -27.59 18.08
C PHE A 378 -1.51 -26.92 17.31
N ALA A 379 -0.91 -27.61 16.34
CA ALA A 379 0.04 -27.01 15.40
C ALA A 379 -0.09 -27.70 14.05
N ALA A 380 -0.65 -27.00 13.06
CA ALA A 380 -0.78 -27.55 11.71
C ALA A 380 0.61 -27.84 11.11
N ARG A 381 0.69 -28.87 10.27
CA ARG A 381 1.91 -29.16 9.52
C ARG A 381 1.99 -28.18 8.35
N LEU A 382 3.17 -27.61 8.10
CA LEU A 382 3.30 -26.56 7.07
C LEU A 382 3.03 -27.09 5.65
N ASP A 383 3.27 -28.37 5.39
CA ASP A 383 2.93 -29.03 4.12
C ASP A 383 1.40 -29.18 3.91
N GLU A 384 0.59 -29.06 4.95
CA GLU A 384 -0.89 -29.08 4.86
C GLU A 384 -1.47 -27.71 4.50
N VAL A 385 -0.72 -26.62 4.77
CA VAL A 385 -1.19 -25.23 4.57
C VAL A 385 -0.45 -24.50 3.45
N LEU A 386 0.78 -24.91 3.10
CA LEU A 386 1.58 -24.31 2.04
C LEU A 386 1.51 -25.10 0.73
N PRO A 387 1.43 -24.42 -0.42
CA PRO A 387 1.50 -25.07 -1.73
C PRO A 387 2.90 -25.62 -2.01
N GLU A 388 2.96 -26.71 -2.81
CA GLU A 388 4.20 -27.46 -3.07
C GLU A 388 5.25 -26.69 -3.88
N HIS A 389 4.84 -25.64 -4.59
CA HIS A 389 5.70 -24.85 -5.46
C HIS A 389 6.16 -23.53 -4.83
N ILE A 390 5.95 -23.36 -3.52
CA ILE A 390 6.36 -22.16 -2.80
C ILE A 390 7.88 -21.95 -2.94
N GLU A 391 8.28 -20.71 -3.23
CA GLU A 391 9.69 -20.32 -3.41
C GLU A 391 10.19 -19.58 -2.17
N ASP A 392 9.40 -18.67 -1.60
CA ASP A 392 9.79 -17.84 -0.47
C ASP A 392 8.72 -17.84 0.63
N VAL A 393 9.11 -18.21 1.85
CA VAL A 393 8.25 -18.23 3.04
C VAL A 393 8.80 -17.25 4.07
N THR A 394 7.95 -16.34 4.56
CA THR A 394 8.26 -15.47 5.70
C THR A 394 7.21 -15.64 6.78
N LEU A 395 7.62 -16.11 7.96
CA LEU A 395 6.79 -16.26 9.14
C LEU A 395 7.02 -15.09 10.08
N ARG A 396 5.95 -14.49 10.60
CA ARG A 396 6.02 -13.30 11.46
C ARG A 396 5.57 -13.62 12.88
N ASP A 397 6.16 -12.95 13.86
CA ASP A 397 5.75 -13.04 15.27
C ASP A 397 4.49 -12.21 15.61
N ASP A 398 3.78 -11.70 14.60
CA ASP A 398 2.58 -10.90 14.78
C ASP A 398 1.57 -11.65 15.71
N PHE A 399 1.22 -11.00 16.82
CA PHE A 399 0.39 -11.51 17.91
C PHE A 399 0.85 -12.75 18.67
N VAL A 400 2.01 -13.33 18.38
CA VAL A 400 2.52 -14.51 19.11
C VAL A 400 2.58 -14.24 20.61
N ARG A 401 3.08 -13.06 21.04
CA ARG A 401 3.16 -12.67 22.46
C ARG A 401 1.85 -12.70 23.25
N TYR A 402 0.70 -12.70 22.57
CA TYR A 402 -0.62 -12.76 23.20
C TYR A 402 -1.19 -14.18 23.29
N SER A 403 -0.54 -15.14 22.62
CA SER A 403 -1.01 -16.51 22.55
C SER A 403 -0.62 -17.31 23.81
N PRO A 404 -1.40 -18.31 24.24
CA PRO A 404 -1.08 -19.07 25.45
C PRO A 404 0.19 -19.93 25.35
N TRP A 405 0.67 -20.26 24.14
CA TRP A 405 1.85 -21.11 23.96
C TRP A 405 3.18 -20.38 24.11
N THR A 406 3.17 -19.12 24.52
CA THR A 406 4.38 -18.35 24.86
C THR A 406 4.91 -18.63 26.26
N LEU A 407 4.13 -19.29 27.11
CA LEU A 407 4.46 -19.46 28.53
C LEU A 407 5.13 -20.80 28.85
N ASP A 408 5.23 -21.74 27.89
CA ASP A 408 5.59 -23.15 28.14
C ASP A 408 6.40 -23.83 27.03
N VAL A 409 6.70 -25.12 27.23
CA VAL A 409 7.37 -26.07 26.30
C VAL A 409 6.72 -26.15 24.90
N ASN A 410 5.48 -25.68 24.78
CA ASN A 410 4.68 -25.69 23.55
C ASN A 410 5.32 -24.91 22.40
N CYS A 411 6.15 -23.90 22.70
CA CYS A 411 6.95 -23.23 21.68
C CYS A 411 7.85 -24.20 20.89
N GLY A 412 8.51 -25.14 21.58
CA GLY A 412 9.37 -26.13 20.95
C GLY A 412 8.59 -27.00 19.98
N GLN A 413 7.38 -27.43 20.35
CA GLN A 413 6.50 -28.20 19.46
C GLN A 413 6.15 -27.42 18.18
N LYS A 414 5.87 -26.12 18.32
CA LYS A 414 5.50 -25.24 17.21
C LYS A 414 6.69 -24.99 16.27
N MET A 415 7.87 -24.73 16.83
CA MET A 415 9.10 -24.59 16.04
C MET A 415 9.50 -25.92 15.38
N GLY A 416 9.27 -27.05 16.05
CA GLY A 416 9.48 -28.39 15.49
C GLY A 416 8.67 -28.65 14.23
N ARG A 417 7.49 -28.03 14.06
CA ARG A 417 6.74 -28.09 12.78
C ARG A 417 7.43 -27.36 11.64
N ILE A 418 8.14 -26.28 11.94
CA ILE A 418 8.93 -25.55 10.95
C ILE A 418 10.15 -26.39 10.56
N GLU A 419 10.81 -26.99 11.56
CA GLU A 419 11.92 -27.92 11.36
C GLU A 419 11.51 -29.12 10.50
N GLU A 420 10.41 -29.82 10.85
CA GLU A 420 9.87 -30.96 10.10
C GLU A 420 9.64 -30.61 8.63
N TYR A 421 9.06 -29.44 8.36
CA TYR A 421 8.81 -28.97 7.00
C TYR A 421 10.10 -28.68 6.22
N VAL A 422 11.09 -28.06 6.86
CA VAL A 422 12.39 -27.75 6.24
C VAL A 422 13.20 -29.01 5.99
N GLY A 423 13.15 -29.99 6.90
CA GLY A 423 13.76 -31.32 6.72
C GLY A 423 13.06 -32.13 5.63
N GLY A 424 11.74 -32.05 5.53
CA GLY A 424 10.92 -32.68 4.49
C GLY A 424 10.81 -31.91 3.17
N ARG A 425 11.59 -30.84 2.98
CA ARG A 425 11.43 -29.91 1.84
C ARG A 425 11.60 -30.58 0.48
N THR A 426 12.43 -31.61 0.38
CA THR A 426 12.62 -32.35 -0.89
C THR A 426 11.35 -33.04 -1.37
N VAL A 427 10.45 -33.39 -0.43
CA VAL A 427 9.17 -34.04 -0.73
C VAL A 427 8.06 -33.02 -0.93
N HIS A 428 7.92 -32.06 -0.02
CA HIS A 428 6.74 -31.19 0.05
C HIS A 428 6.95 -29.76 -0.44
N ALA A 429 8.20 -29.33 -0.66
CA ALA A 429 8.55 -27.95 -0.96
C ALA A 429 9.84 -27.86 -1.80
N SER A 430 9.91 -28.64 -2.88
CA SER A 430 11.15 -28.81 -3.68
C SER A 430 11.66 -27.52 -4.33
N LYS A 431 10.82 -26.49 -4.41
CA LYS A 431 11.15 -25.16 -4.94
C LYS A 431 11.46 -24.12 -3.87
N LEU A 432 11.41 -24.49 -2.58
CA LEU A 432 11.66 -23.57 -1.49
C LEU A 432 13.11 -23.07 -1.53
N ARG A 433 13.28 -21.78 -1.78
CA ARG A 433 14.57 -21.08 -1.86
C ARG A 433 14.89 -20.38 -0.56
N THR A 434 13.91 -19.70 0.03
CA THR A 434 14.13 -19.00 1.30
C THR A 434 13.04 -19.23 2.32
N LEU A 435 13.47 -19.40 3.57
CA LEU A 435 12.62 -19.32 4.75
C LEU A 435 13.11 -18.15 5.60
N LYS A 436 12.19 -17.33 6.11
CA LYS A 436 12.50 -16.23 7.00
C LYS A 436 11.59 -16.25 8.21
N ILE A 437 12.14 -16.04 9.39
CA ILE A 437 11.36 -15.75 10.59
C ILE A 437 11.64 -14.30 10.98
N LYS A 438 10.59 -13.49 10.95
CA LYS A 438 10.64 -12.05 11.20
C LYS A 438 10.12 -11.76 12.58
N LEU A 439 11.03 -11.37 13.47
CA LEU A 439 10.75 -11.03 14.85
C LEU A 439 10.66 -9.51 14.99
N THR A 440 9.48 -8.99 15.30
CA THR A 440 9.19 -7.57 15.53
C THR A 440 9.30 -7.19 16.99
N ALA A 441 9.15 -8.15 17.91
CA ALA A 441 9.28 -7.95 19.35
C ALA A 441 10.58 -8.53 19.93
N ALA A 442 11.51 -8.96 19.07
CA ALA A 442 12.73 -9.73 19.40
C ALA A 442 13.55 -9.23 20.61
N LYS A 443 13.58 -7.91 20.85
CA LYS A 443 14.34 -7.32 21.96
C LYS A 443 13.69 -7.51 23.34
N LYS A 444 12.43 -7.95 23.41
CA LYS A 444 11.67 -8.07 24.66
C LYS A 444 11.24 -9.52 24.96
N ASP A 445 11.10 -10.36 23.94
CA ASP A 445 10.61 -11.74 24.08
C ASP A 445 11.78 -12.74 23.96
N HIS A 446 12.49 -12.97 25.06
CA HIS A 446 13.70 -13.81 25.07
C HIS A 446 13.45 -15.27 24.63
N TRP A 447 12.31 -15.86 24.98
CA TRP A 447 12.04 -17.28 24.72
C TRP A 447 11.87 -17.59 23.22
N LEU A 448 11.12 -16.77 22.46
CA LEU A 448 10.89 -16.99 21.03
C LEU A 448 12.20 -16.79 20.26
N LEU A 449 12.99 -15.82 20.69
CA LEU A 449 14.33 -15.58 20.16
C LEU A 449 15.23 -16.82 20.35
N GLU A 450 15.27 -17.40 21.55
CA GLU A 450 16.05 -18.62 21.79
C GLU A 450 15.51 -19.80 20.98
N ALA A 451 14.19 -20.00 20.89
CA ALA A 451 13.63 -21.08 20.09
C ALA A 451 13.95 -20.96 18.59
N VAL A 452 14.00 -19.73 18.05
CA VAL A 452 14.42 -19.46 16.67
C VAL A 452 15.93 -19.69 16.48
N LYS A 453 16.75 -19.42 17.51
CA LYS A 453 18.18 -19.77 17.49
C LYS A 453 18.40 -21.28 17.59
N ASP A 454 17.58 -22.01 18.33
CA ASP A 454 17.64 -23.47 18.39
C ASP A 454 17.28 -24.08 17.03
N LEU A 455 16.26 -23.53 16.36
CA LEU A 455 15.92 -23.90 14.99
C LEU A 455 17.10 -23.72 14.01
N ARG A 456 17.95 -22.71 14.23
CA ARG A 456 19.18 -22.55 13.44
C ARG A 456 20.15 -23.72 13.63
N ALA A 457 20.30 -24.25 14.84
CA ALA A 457 21.16 -25.40 15.09
C ALA A 457 20.63 -26.65 14.40
N LEU A 458 19.30 -26.80 14.37
CA LEU A 458 18.61 -27.96 13.80
C LEU A 458 18.60 -27.97 12.27
N ILE A 459 18.42 -26.81 11.63
CA ILE A 459 18.41 -26.66 10.17
C ILE A 459 19.84 -26.64 9.56
N GLY A 460 20.89 -26.72 10.39
CA GLY A 460 22.31 -26.57 10.01
C GLY A 460 22.92 -27.67 9.13
N GLU A 461 22.18 -28.20 8.16
CA GLU A 461 22.64 -29.20 7.19
C GLU A 461 23.53 -28.61 6.07
N LYS A 462 24.26 -29.49 5.36
CA LYS A 462 25.05 -29.10 4.18
C LYS A 462 24.13 -28.48 3.10
N GLY A 463 24.50 -27.30 2.60
CA GLY A 463 23.76 -26.59 1.54
C GLY A 463 22.71 -25.59 2.03
N VAL A 464 22.69 -25.26 3.32
CA VAL A 464 21.85 -24.19 3.87
C VAL A 464 22.70 -23.01 4.33
N GLN A 465 22.47 -21.83 3.75
CA GLN A 465 23.08 -20.59 4.22
C GLN A 465 22.16 -19.90 5.19
N HIS A 466 22.68 -19.49 6.35
CA HIS A 466 21.93 -18.76 7.36
C HIS A 466 22.59 -17.41 7.67
N TRP A 467 21.78 -16.37 7.75
CA TRP A 467 22.22 -15.07 8.24
C TRP A 467 21.10 -14.36 9.00
N VAL A 468 21.49 -13.43 9.87
CA VAL A 468 20.57 -12.53 10.56
C VAL A 468 20.69 -11.16 9.91
N SER A 469 19.54 -10.58 9.54
CA SER A 469 19.49 -9.20 9.05
C SER A 469 18.70 -8.32 10.03
N ASN A 470 19.34 -7.25 10.47
CA ASN A 470 18.73 -6.26 11.34
C ASN A 470 18.08 -5.16 10.50
N GLU A 471 16.75 -5.08 10.55
CA GLU A 471 15.99 -3.88 10.17
C GLU A 471 15.71 -3.07 11.45
N LEU A 472 15.59 -1.74 11.36
CA LEU A 472 15.49 -0.79 12.50
C LEU A 472 14.88 -1.34 13.81
N VAL A 473 13.70 -1.99 13.74
CA VAL A 473 12.95 -2.54 14.88
C VAL A 473 12.73 -4.05 14.76
N LYS A 474 13.28 -4.70 13.72
CA LYS A 474 12.96 -6.09 13.37
C LYS A 474 14.23 -6.88 13.12
N GLU A 475 14.26 -8.09 13.64
CA GLU A 475 15.32 -9.05 13.38
C GLU A 475 14.77 -10.13 12.44
N ASN A 476 15.39 -10.31 11.28
CA ASN A 476 15.00 -11.36 10.36
C ASN A 476 16.05 -12.47 10.37
N TYR A 477 15.64 -13.65 10.84
CA TYR A 477 16.39 -14.89 10.74
C TYR A 477 16.12 -15.51 9.38
N CYS A 478 17.14 -15.66 8.56
CA CYS A 478 17.01 -16.05 7.16
C CYS A 478 17.77 -17.35 6.89
N TRP A 479 17.10 -18.29 6.22
CA TRP A 479 17.68 -19.51 5.67
C TRP A 479 17.50 -19.49 4.16
N GLN A 480 18.58 -19.75 3.43
CA GLN A 480 18.59 -19.93 1.99
C GLN A 480 19.03 -21.36 1.67
N PHE A 481 18.25 -22.03 0.85
CA PHE A 481 18.47 -23.41 0.44
C PHE A 481 19.06 -23.41 -0.98
N GLU A 482 20.15 -24.14 -1.18
CA GLU A 482 20.72 -24.32 -2.51
C GLU A 482 19.75 -25.09 -3.41
N HIS A 483 19.69 -24.69 -4.69
CA HIS A 483 18.96 -25.48 -5.67
C HIS A 483 19.67 -26.82 -5.82
N SER A 484 18.98 -27.90 -5.46
CA SER A 484 19.33 -29.26 -5.90
C SER A 484 19.17 -29.32 -7.43
N GLU A 485 20.08 -28.73 -8.19
CA GLU A 485 20.26 -29.15 -9.58
C GLU A 485 20.77 -30.57 -9.55
N ASP A 486 20.05 -31.46 -10.23
CA ASP A 486 20.38 -32.88 -10.42
C ASP A 486 21.89 -33.03 -10.68
N SER A 487 22.64 -33.41 -9.66
CA SER A 487 23.98 -33.94 -9.82
C SER A 487 23.89 -35.36 -10.38
N ARG A 488 23.25 -35.53 -11.55
CA ARG A 488 23.61 -36.58 -12.50
C ARG A 488 24.92 -36.16 -13.15
N LYS A 489 26.01 -36.18 -12.37
CA LYS A 489 27.31 -36.42 -12.97
C LYS A 489 27.38 -37.92 -13.16
N ASP A 490 27.19 -38.32 -14.41
CA ASP A 490 27.47 -39.65 -14.88
C ASP A 490 28.79 -40.13 -14.29
N SER A 491 28.70 -41.21 -13.53
CA SER A 491 29.83 -42.05 -13.15
C SER A 491 30.44 -42.61 -14.43
N VAL A 492 31.31 -41.85 -15.09
CA VAL A 492 32.17 -42.35 -16.15
C VAL A 492 33.14 -43.33 -15.49
N ILE A 493 32.84 -44.61 -15.66
CA ILE A 493 33.72 -45.73 -15.33
C ILE A 493 35.02 -45.54 -16.14
N PRO A 494 36.22 -45.56 -15.54
CA PRO A 494 37.46 -45.47 -16.29
C PRO A 494 37.61 -46.71 -17.17
N GLY A 495 37.68 -46.50 -18.48
CA GLY A 495 37.94 -47.54 -19.47
C GLY A 495 39.29 -48.22 -19.24
N VAL A 496 39.24 -49.55 -19.16
CA VAL A 496 40.39 -50.44 -19.21
C VAL A 496 40.98 -50.39 -20.62
N PHE A 497 42.22 -49.93 -20.75
CA PHE A 497 43.02 -50.10 -21.96
C PHE A 497 43.55 -51.52 -22.02
N PHE A 498 43.16 -52.28 -23.05
CA PHE A 498 43.93 -53.42 -23.52
C PHE A 498 44.64 -53.05 -24.82
N THR A 499 45.94 -53.28 -24.84
CA THR A 499 46.86 -53.16 -25.97
C THR A 499 46.75 -54.36 -26.90
N THR A 500 46.71 -54.07 -28.20
CA THR A 500 47.46 -54.78 -29.26
C THR A 500 47.86 -53.77 -30.31
#